data_AF-A0A0F9U4E8-F1
#
_entry.id   AF-A0A0F9U4E8-F1
#
_cell.length_a   1.000
_cell.length_b   1.000
_cell.length_c   1.000
_cell.angle_alpha   90.00
_cell.angle_beta   90.00
_cell.angle_gamma   90.00
#
_symmetry.space_group_name_H-M   'P 1'
#
loop_
_entity.id
_entity.type
_entity.pdbx_description
1 polymer ?
#
loop_
_entity_poly.entity_id
_entity_poly.type
_entity_poly.pdbx_seq_one_letter_code
_entity_poly.pdbx_strand_id
1 'polypeptide(L)'
;MKVIEVNHSIANRFKDHIEINKNLKKYPKLYKPILKHEFDHTDKVWSFYDFKLDMISNTGVNYWDLIKFMIKHPRSFLQLSPLIYSKKMGWIFDINLFIIYFVFVLTFMTTIYIGVNYL
;
A
#
# COMPACT_ATOMS: atom_id res chain seq x y z
N MET A 1 -1.49 3.87 -19.55
CA MET A 1 -2.07 3.59 -18.22
C MET A 1 -3.09 4.67 -17.86
N LYS A 2 -4.33 4.32 -17.53
CA LYS A 2 -5.40 5.30 -17.19
C LYS A 2 -5.41 5.58 -15.69
N VAL A 3 -5.57 6.82 -15.27
CA VAL A 3 -5.77 7.15 -13.84
C VAL A 3 -7.27 7.23 -13.54
N ILE A 4 -7.73 6.49 -12.53
CA ILE A 4 -9.11 6.43 -12.08
C ILE A 4 -9.17 6.98 -10.65
N GLU A 5 -10.12 7.87 -10.41
CA GLU A 5 -10.34 8.42 -9.08
C GLU A 5 -11.24 7.52 -8.24
N VAL A 6 -10.78 7.23 -7.02
CA VAL A 6 -11.50 6.44 -6.01
C VAL A 6 -11.65 7.23 -4.71
N ASN A 7 -12.50 6.74 -3.81
CA ASN A 7 -12.78 7.34 -2.49
C ASN A 7 -12.26 6.48 -1.31
N HIS A 8 -11.42 5.49 -1.60
CA HIS A 8 -10.77 4.58 -0.67
C HIS A 8 -9.30 4.44 -1.07
N SER A 9 -8.50 3.80 -0.20
CA SER A 9 -7.08 3.57 -0.41
C SER A 9 -6.31 4.87 -0.67
N ILE A 10 -5.01 4.80 -0.90
CA ILE A 10 -4.18 5.97 -1.25
C ILE A 10 -3.99 5.96 -2.76
N ALA A 11 -3.29 4.95 -3.27
CA ALA A 11 -3.16 4.67 -4.69
C ALA A 11 -2.82 3.19 -4.88
N ASN A 12 -3.28 2.60 -5.98
CA ASN A 12 -3.04 1.21 -6.33
C ASN A 12 -2.75 1.03 -7.83
N ARG A 13 -1.62 0.39 -8.09
CA ARG A 13 -1.17 -0.23 -9.35
C ARG A 13 -2.07 -1.36 -9.87
N PHE A 14 -2.85 -1.17 -10.93
CA PHE A 14 -3.44 -2.29 -11.69
C PHE A 14 -2.94 -2.33 -13.14
N LYS A 15 -3.00 -3.51 -13.77
CA LYS A 15 -2.44 -3.78 -15.11
C LYS A 15 -2.78 -2.73 -16.18
N ASP A 16 -4.03 -2.26 -16.22
CA ASP A 16 -4.49 -1.28 -17.21
C ASP A 16 -4.72 0.14 -16.65
N HIS A 17 -4.69 0.29 -15.33
CA HIS A 17 -5.06 1.55 -14.67
C HIS A 17 -4.44 1.73 -13.28
N ILE A 18 -4.29 2.99 -12.87
CA ILE A 18 -3.95 3.36 -11.50
C ILE A 18 -5.23 3.87 -10.85
N GLU A 19 -5.61 3.32 -9.71
CA GLU A 19 -6.63 3.93 -8.86
C GLU A 19 -5.96 4.86 -7.87
N ILE A 20 -6.41 6.11 -7.78
CA ILE A 20 -5.86 7.09 -6.83
C ILE A 20 -6.99 7.77 -6.07
N ASN A 21 -6.77 8.02 -4.77
CA ASN A 21 -7.76 8.71 -3.96
C ASN A 21 -8.00 10.12 -4.52
N LYS A 22 -9.25 10.43 -4.86
CA LYS A 22 -9.65 11.71 -5.45
C LYS A 22 -9.22 12.92 -4.60
N ASN A 23 -9.09 12.76 -3.29
CA ASN A 23 -8.70 13.83 -2.39
C ASN A 23 -7.20 14.15 -2.47
N LEU A 24 -6.35 13.23 -2.95
CA LEU A 24 -4.90 13.44 -3.07
C LEU A 24 -4.55 14.63 -3.98
N LYS A 25 -5.39 14.96 -4.98
CA LYS A 25 -5.18 16.11 -5.86
C LYS A 25 -5.05 17.44 -5.10
N LYS A 26 -5.66 17.54 -3.90
CA LYS A 26 -5.55 18.71 -3.01
C LYS A 26 -4.21 18.77 -2.26
N TYR A 27 -3.40 17.72 -2.35
CA TYR A 27 -2.13 17.53 -1.66
C TYR A 27 -1.02 17.29 -2.69
N PRO A 28 -0.62 18.30 -3.49
CA PRO A 28 0.32 18.12 -4.60
C PRO A 28 1.69 17.55 -4.18
N LYS A 29 2.10 17.82 -2.92
CA LYS A 29 3.33 17.26 -2.31
C LYS A 29 3.25 15.74 -2.10
N LEU A 30 2.06 15.18 -1.92
CA LEU A 30 1.80 13.74 -1.83
C LEU A 30 1.44 13.15 -3.19
N TYR A 31 0.62 13.87 -3.97
CA TYR A 31 0.09 13.38 -5.24
C TYR A 31 1.17 13.05 -6.26
N LYS A 32 2.10 13.97 -6.53
CA LYS A 32 3.11 13.76 -7.58
C LYS A 32 4.05 12.59 -7.25
N PRO A 33 4.61 12.48 -6.04
CA PRO A 33 5.52 11.38 -5.75
C PRO A 33 4.81 10.03 -5.64
N ILE A 34 3.60 9.98 -5.08
CA ILE A 34 2.78 8.75 -5.07
C ILE A 34 2.45 8.31 -6.48
N LEU A 35 1.99 9.22 -7.34
CA LEU A 35 1.66 8.87 -8.71
C LEU A 35 2.88 8.35 -9.47
N LYS A 36 4.06 8.96 -9.24
CA LYS A 36 5.31 8.49 -9.82
C LYS A 36 5.66 7.07 -9.34
N HIS A 37 5.55 6.79 -8.04
CA HIS A 37 5.73 5.45 -7.46
C HIS A 37 4.85 4.41 -8.15
N GLU A 38 3.56 4.72 -8.34
CA GLU A 38 2.63 3.81 -9.02
C GLU A 38 2.98 3.56 -10.50
N PHE A 39 3.60 4.54 -11.17
CA PHE A 39 4.09 4.35 -12.55
C PHE A 39 5.34 3.46 -12.62
N ASP A 40 6.17 3.45 -11.58
CA ASP A 40 7.44 2.71 -11.54
C ASP A 40 7.24 1.20 -11.26
N HIS A 41 6.07 0.80 -10.76
CA HIS A 41 5.69 -0.62 -10.58
C HIS A 41 5.68 -1.41 -11.91
N THR A 42 5.68 -2.74 -11.83
CA THR A 42 5.50 -3.61 -13.02
C THR A 42 4.07 -4.13 -13.14
N ASP A 43 3.69 -4.66 -14.30
CA ASP A 43 2.35 -5.23 -14.53
C ASP A 43 2.17 -6.63 -13.95
N LYS A 44 3.12 -7.10 -13.15
CA LYS A 44 3.12 -8.45 -12.57
C LYS A 44 2.32 -8.45 -11.29
N VAL A 45 1.52 -9.50 -11.10
CA VAL A 45 0.80 -9.76 -9.84
C VAL A 45 1.77 -9.97 -8.67
N TRP A 46 2.96 -10.50 -8.97
CA TRP A 46 4.03 -10.70 -8.01
C TRP A 46 5.39 -10.44 -8.68
N SER A 47 6.18 -9.56 -8.07
CA SER A 47 7.52 -9.20 -8.54
C SER A 47 8.37 -8.82 -7.35
N PHE A 48 9.54 -9.45 -7.21
CA PHE A 48 10.52 -9.07 -6.18
C PHE A 48 11.00 -7.61 -6.34
N TYR A 49 10.96 -7.10 -7.57
CA TYR A 49 11.26 -5.70 -7.86
C TYR A 49 10.20 -4.75 -7.28
N ASP A 50 8.91 -5.06 -7.46
CA ASP A 50 7.80 -4.26 -6.93
C ASP A 50 7.76 -4.34 -5.40
N PHE A 51 8.02 -5.51 -4.83
CA PHE A 51 8.20 -5.67 -3.39
C PHE A 51 9.33 -4.79 -2.84
N LYS A 52 10.48 -4.75 -3.53
CA LYS A 52 11.60 -3.89 -3.15
C LYS A 52 11.25 -2.41 -3.30
N LEU A 53 10.50 -2.04 -4.34
CA LEU A 53 10.01 -0.67 -4.53
C LEU A 53 9.11 -0.26 -3.36
N ASP A 54 8.16 -1.08 -2.95
CA ASP A 54 7.26 -0.75 -1.84
C ASP A 54 7.99 -0.65 -0.49
N MET A 55 9.04 -1.45 -0.28
CA MET A 55 9.75 -1.51 1.01
C MET A 55 10.93 -0.54 1.13
N ILE A 56 11.64 -0.25 0.03
CA ILE A 56 12.94 0.43 0.06
C ILE A 56 12.93 1.74 -0.74
N SER A 57 11.92 2.00 -1.58
CA SER A 57 11.96 3.20 -2.42
C SER A 57 11.83 4.46 -1.57
N ASN A 58 12.77 5.38 -1.81
CA ASN A 58 12.69 6.73 -1.27
C ASN A 58 11.74 7.53 -2.16
N THR A 59 10.44 7.26 -2.01
CA THR A 59 9.36 7.87 -2.81
C THR A 59 9.34 9.40 -2.71
N GLY A 60 10.10 10.00 -1.80
CA GLY A 60 10.06 11.44 -1.52
C GLY A 60 8.76 11.88 -0.85
N VAL A 61 7.92 10.93 -0.46
CA VAL A 61 6.69 11.18 0.29
C VAL A 61 7.05 11.44 1.74
N ASN A 62 6.63 12.59 2.26
CA ASN A 62 6.72 12.85 3.69
C ASN A 62 5.67 11.98 4.43
N TYR A 63 6.15 11.02 5.23
CA TYR A 63 5.29 10.10 5.97
C TYR A 63 4.31 10.80 6.91
N TRP A 64 4.70 11.92 7.54
CA TRP A 64 3.80 12.66 8.43
C TRP A 64 2.65 13.30 7.66
N ASP A 65 2.92 13.85 6.47
CA ASP A 65 1.87 14.39 5.61
C ASP A 65 0.94 13.29 5.09
N LEU A 66 1.49 12.11 4.78
CA LEU A 66 0.70 10.94 4.40
C LEU A 66 -0.22 10.48 5.54
N ILE A 67 0.31 10.37 6.76
CA ILE A 67 -0.48 10.00 7.95
C ILE A 67 -1.58 11.04 8.20
N LYS A 68 -1.27 12.34 8.15
CA LYS A 68 -2.27 13.42 8.27
C LYS A 68 -3.37 13.30 7.20
N PHE A 69 -2.99 12.96 5.97
CA PHE A 69 -3.95 12.69 4.90
C PHE A 69 -4.85 11.50 5.23
N MET A 70 -4.28 10.38 5.68
CA MET A 70 -5.04 9.18 6.04
C MET A 70 -5.98 9.41 7.22
N ILE A 71 -5.57 10.16 8.24
CA ILE A 71 -6.42 10.55 9.37
C ILE A 71 -7.62 11.39 8.87
N LYS A 72 -7.39 12.35 7.96
CA LYS A 72 -8.46 13.17 7.39
C LYS A 72 -9.37 12.40 6.42
N HIS A 73 -8.85 11.35 5.80
CA HIS A 73 -9.56 10.52 4.83
C HIS A 73 -9.44 9.05 5.24
N PRO A 74 -10.19 8.59 6.25
CA PRO A 74 -9.96 7.30 6.89
C PRO A 74 -10.17 6.09 5.98
N ARG A 75 -10.95 6.22 4.89
CA ARG A 75 -11.05 5.16 3.87
C ARG A 75 -9.72 4.86 3.17
N SER A 76 -8.72 5.75 3.29
CA SER A 76 -7.37 5.55 2.80
C SER A 76 -6.61 4.46 3.59
N PHE A 77 -7.02 4.15 4.83
CA PHE A 77 -6.43 3.06 5.60
C PHE A 77 -6.67 1.67 4.97
N LEU A 78 -7.60 1.55 4.01
CA LEU A 78 -7.72 0.34 3.20
C LEU A 78 -6.42 -0.01 2.46
N GLN A 79 -5.51 0.95 2.24
CA GLN A 79 -4.17 0.71 1.71
C GLN A 79 -3.33 -0.24 2.59
N LEU A 80 -3.61 -0.28 3.89
CA LEU A 80 -2.90 -1.15 4.85
C LEU A 80 -3.56 -2.52 4.98
N SER A 81 -4.63 -2.80 4.24
CA SER A 81 -5.30 -4.08 4.29
C SER A 81 -4.78 -4.98 3.17
N PRO A 82 -4.47 -6.27 3.44
CA PRO A 82 -4.17 -7.23 2.37
C PRO A 82 -5.40 -7.48 1.48
N LEU A 83 -6.59 -7.11 1.93
CA LEU A 83 -7.80 -7.10 1.12
C LEU A 83 -8.05 -5.67 0.61
N ILE A 84 -7.78 -5.45 -0.67
CA ILE A 84 -7.99 -4.17 -1.35
C ILE A 84 -9.24 -4.23 -2.23
N TYR A 85 -9.89 -3.09 -2.44
CA TYR A 85 -11.02 -2.97 -3.37
C TYR A 85 -10.57 -2.19 -4.60
N SER A 86 -10.87 -2.72 -5.79
CA SER A 86 -10.81 -2.02 -7.06
C SER A 86 -12.21 -1.74 -7.57
N LYS A 87 -12.42 -0.55 -8.12
CA LYS A 87 -13.67 -0.17 -8.77
C LYS A 87 -13.97 -1.02 -10.02
N LYS A 88 -12.93 -1.51 -10.71
CA LYS A 88 -13.07 -2.32 -11.94
C LYS A 88 -13.11 -3.82 -11.66
N MET A 89 -12.30 -4.29 -10.71
CA MET A 89 -12.07 -5.71 -10.49
C MET A 89 -12.76 -6.26 -9.21
N GLY A 90 -13.32 -5.39 -8.38
CA GLY A 90 -13.91 -5.78 -7.10
C GLY A 90 -12.85 -6.03 -6.02
N TRP A 91 -13.11 -6.98 -5.13
CA TRP A 91 -12.17 -7.33 -4.06
C TRP A 91 -10.99 -8.12 -4.59
N ILE A 92 -9.78 -7.67 -4.27
CA ILE A 92 -8.52 -8.28 -4.66
C ILE A 92 -7.71 -8.54 -3.40
N PHE A 93 -6.99 -9.65 -3.40
CA PHE A 93 -6.07 -10.01 -2.33
C PHE A 93 -4.64 -9.65 -2.72
N ASP A 94 -4.04 -8.74 -1.96
CA ASP A 94 -2.62 -8.38 -2.06
C ASP A 94 -1.77 -9.43 -1.33
N ILE A 95 -1.18 -10.32 -2.12
CA ILE A 95 -0.35 -11.43 -1.65
C ILE A 95 0.92 -10.91 -0.95
N ASN A 96 1.51 -9.79 -1.42
CA ASN A 96 2.74 -9.25 -0.84
C ASN A 96 2.48 -8.76 0.58
N LEU A 97 1.45 -7.94 0.73
CA LEU A 97 1.09 -7.39 2.04
C LEU A 97 0.65 -8.51 3.00
N PHE A 98 -0.06 -9.52 2.50
CA PHE A 98 -0.40 -10.70 3.29
C PHE A 98 0.84 -11.45 3.80
N ILE A 99 1.83 -11.70 2.94
CA ILE A 99 3.08 -12.38 3.34
C ILE A 99 3.82 -11.57 4.41
N ILE A 100 3.90 -10.24 4.26
CA ILE A 100 4.54 -9.37 5.27
C ILE A 100 3.85 -9.53 6.63
N TYR A 101 2.52 -9.48 6.66
CA TYR A 101 1.76 -9.62 7.91
C TYR A 101 1.87 -11.02 8.50
N PHE A 102 1.88 -12.06 7.67
CA PHE A 102 2.08 -13.42 8.11
C PHE A 102 3.45 -13.61 8.78
N VAL A 103 4.52 -13.10 8.16
CA VAL A 103 5.88 -13.14 8.74
C VAL A 103 5.94 -12.37 10.06
N PHE A 104 5.31 -11.20 10.13
CA PHE A 104 5.26 -10.38 11.35
C PHE A 104 4.58 -11.13 12.51
N VAL A 105 3.39 -11.70 12.26
CA VAL A 105 2.64 -12.48 13.25
C VAL A 105 3.43 -13.71 13.69
N LEU A 106 4.03 -14.45 12.75
CA LEU A 106 4.84 -15.63 13.06
C LEU A 106 6.04 -15.28 13.95
N THR A 107 6.74 -14.18 13.63
CA THR A 107 7.90 -13.71 14.41
C THR A 107 7.50 -13.27 15.81
N PHE A 108 6.37 -12.56 15.93
CA PHE A 108 5.83 -12.12 17.21
C PHE A 108 5.44 -13.32 18.10
N MET A 109 4.71 -14.28 17.55
CA MET A 109 4.31 -15.50 18.26
C MET A 109 5.52 -16.32 18.71
N THR A 110 6.53 -16.45 17.85
CA THR A 110 7.77 -17.17 18.18
C THR A 110 8.54 -16.48 19.30
N THR A 111 8.63 -15.14 19.26
CA THR A 111 9.28 -14.34 20.31
C THR A 111 8.59 -14.52 21.65
N ILE A 112 7.25 -14.45 21.68
CA ILE A 112 6.48 -14.69 22.91
C ILE A 112 6.70 -16.12 23.41
N TYR A 113 6.60 -17.11 22.53
CA TYR A 113 6.80 -18.51 22.89
C TYR A 113 8.17 -18.73 23.53
N ILE A 114 9.23 -18.19 22.94
CA ILE A 114 10.59 -18.28 23.49
C ILE A 114 10.67 -17.58 24.84
N GLY A 115 10.16 -16.35 24.94
CA GLY A 115 10.22 -15.56 26.17
C GLY A 115 9.42 -16.15 27.33
N VAL A 116 8.37 -16.95 27.07
CA VAL A 116 7.59 -17.62 28.12
C VAL A 116 8.20 -18.96 28.53
N ASN A 117 8.85 -19.68 27.62
CA ASN A 117 9.34 -21.05 27.89
C ASN A 117 10.83 -21.12 28.26
N TYR A 118 11.62 -20.12 27.90
CA TYR A 118 13.10 -20.20 28.01
C TYR A 118 13.75 -18.99 28.70
N LEU A 119 12.99 -17.96 29.09
CA LEU A 119 13.44 -16.82 29.89
C LEU A 119 12.65 -16.74 31.19
#